data_AF-A0A0W0YNY7-F1
#
_entry.id   AF-A0A0W0YNY7-F1
#
_cell.length_a   1.000
_cell.length_b   1.000
_cell.length_c   1.000
_cell.angle_alpha   90.00
_cell.angle_beta   90.00
_cell.angle_gamma   90.00
#
_symmetry.space_group_name_H-M   'P 1'
#
loop_
_entity.id
_entity.type
_entity.pdbx_description
1 polymer ?
#
loop_
_entity_poly.entity_id
_entity_poly.type
_entity_poly.pdbx_seq_one_letter_code
_entity_poly.pdbx_strand_id
1 'polypeptide(L)'
;MLSELFNQDYIKRPILMTGTIRHYENSSPLVVKPNKINKLLKDKTCHKEICGGKVYKVLRFLLRTNGELVFAHEGCPNGIIPAHWQMTGAHRVFDASCITAGNVFFDEHNTLQIINHKSGDFRPEFDSLQFVFPELIKSISFDKALEIQKLCATGALEQTYKIAHKEIQTFFEEQQINFQQEILIPERKNRFAILRDFGKNFFFSRNKTSPKDFNQNEPKGTFEDEFFLKKI
;
A
#
# COMPACT_ATOMS: atom_id res chain seq x y z
N MET A 1 -10.51 13.92 16.68
CA MET A 1 -9.13 14.23 16.24
C MET A 1 -8.59 13.23 15.21
N LEU A 2 -8.38 11.94 15.50
CA LEU A 2 -7.93 10.98 14.45
C LEU A 2 -8.98 10.73 13.36
N SER A 3 -10.25 10.65 13.75
CA SER A 3 -11.40 10.61 12.84
C SER A 3 -11.53 11.86 11.95
N GLU A 4 -10.94 12.98 12.38
CA GLU A 4 -10.91 14.24 11.63
C GLU A 4 -9.62 14.36 10.82
N LEU A 5 -8.58 13.60 11.18
CA LEU A 5 -7.30 13.58 10.50
C LEU A 5 -7.37 12.76 9.20
N PHE A 6 -7.99 11.58 9.28
CA PHE A 6 -8.09 10.66 8.17
C PHE A 6 -9.52 10.59 7.64
N ASN A 7 -9.63 10.56 6.32
CA ASN A 7 -10.88 10.24 5.66
C ASN A 7 -11.32 8.82 6.02
N GLN A 8 -12.43 8.71 6.76
CA GLN A 8 -12.98 7.43 7.21
C GLN A 8 -13.57 6.59 6.07
N ASP A 9 -13.92 7.23 4.95
CA ASP A 9 -14.41 6.58 3.75
C ASP A 9 -13.27 6.13 2.82
N TYR A 10 -12.01 6.32 3.24
CA TYR A 10 -10.86 5.92 2.44
C TYR A 10 -10.80 4.39 2.29
N ILE A 11 -10.87 3.93 1.04
CA ILE A 11 -10.95 2.51 0.73
C ILE A 11 -9.57 1.87 0.83
N LYS A 12 -9.43 0.91 1.75
CA LYS A 12 -8.25 0.04 1.82
C LYS A 12 -8.12 -0.77 0.53
N ARG A 13 -7.13 -0.45 -0.30
CA ARG A 13 -6.83 -1.16 -1.55
C ARG A 13 -5.33 -1.27 -1.78
N PRO A 14 -4.85 -2.29 -2.52
CA PRO A 14 -3.46 -2.35 -2.93
C PRO A 14 -3.07 -1.12 -3.78
N ILE A 15 -1.96 -0.50 -3.41
CA ILE A 15 -1.27 0.54 -4.15
C ILE A 15 -0.18 -0.15 -4.96
N LEU A 16 -0.24 0.01 -6.28
CA LEU A 16 0.76 -0.51 -7.20
C LEU A 16 1.98 0.41 -7.22
N MET A 17 3.13 -0.16 -7.55
CA MET A 17 4.34 0.61 -7.78
C MET A 17 4.15 1.55 -8.99
N THR A 18 4.42 2.85 -8.80
CA THR A 18 4.26 3.93 -9.80
C THR A 18 5.53 4.76 -10.01
N GLY A 19 6.51 4.61 -9.12
CA GLY A 19 7.75 5.36 -9.14
C GLY A 19 8.74 4.93 -10.22
N THR A 20 9.80 5.71 -10.38
CA THR A 20 10.92 5.37 -11.26
C THR A 20 11.93 4.52 -10.48
N ILE A 21 12.30 3.37 -11.02
CA ILE A 21 13.35 2.51 -10.45
C ILE A 21 14.70 3.15 -10.72
N ARG A 22 15.44 3.52 -9.68
CA ARG A 22 16.77 4.12 -9.83
C ARG A 22 17.88 3.07 -9.89
N HIS A 23 17.73 1.93 -9.22
CA HIS A 23 18.70 0.85 -9.23
C HIS A 23 18.05 -0.54 -9.11
N TYR A 24 18.58 -1.48 -9.88
CA TYR A 24 18.13 -2.88 -9.97
C TYR A 24 19.27 -3.80 -9.55
N GLU A 25 19.87 -3.56 -8.38
CA GLU A 25 20.82 -4.51 -7.83
C GLU A 25 20.07 -5.59 -7.03
N ASN A 26 20.39 -6.85 -7.32
CA ASN A 26 19.97 -8.06 -6.59
C ASN A 26 20.58 -8.13 -5.17
N SER A 27 20.54 -7.02 -4.44
CA SER A 27 20.73 -7.06 -3.01
C SER A 27 19.52 -7.79 -2.41
N SER A 28 19.78 -8.64 -1.41
CA SER A 28 18.74 -9.16 -0.51
C SER A 28 18.71 -8.24 0.70
N PRO A 29 18.02 -7.09 0.62
CA PRO A 29 18.08 -6.10 1.66
C PRO A 29 17.49 -6.64 2.97
N LEU A 30 18.05 -6.21 4.10
CA LEU A 30 17.55 -6.62 5.40
C LEU A 30 16.19 -5.96 5.67
N VAL A 31 15.13 -6.74 5.47
CA VAL A 31 13.75 -6.40 5.84
C VAL A 31 13.39 -7.14 7.12
N VAL A 32 12.89 -6.42 8.11
CA VAL A 32 12.58 -7.00 9.43
C VAL A 32 11.14 -6.73 9.84
N LYS A 33 10.60 -7.64 10.66
CA LYS A 33 9.34 -7.46 11.38
C LYS A 33 9.54 -6.50 12.57
N PRO A 34 8.46 -5.92 13.12
CA PRO A 34 8.55 -4.99 14.25
C PRO A 34 9.38 -5.50 15.43
N ASN A 35 9.22 -6.77 15.80
CA ASN A 35 9.97 -7.39 16.92
C ASN A 35 11.50 -7.46 16.70
N LYS A 36 11.97 -7.20 15.49
CA LYS A 36 13.40 -7.17 15.13
C LYS A 36 13.88 -5.76 14.75
N ILE A 37 13.07 -4.72 14.94
CA ILE A 37 13.40 -3.34 14.54
C ILE A 37 14.67 -2.80 15.20
N ASN A 38 14.95 -3.23 16.45
CA ASN A 38 16.17 -2.87 17.18
C ASN A 38 17.46 -3.31 16.47
N LYS A 39 17.40 -4.30 15.57
CA LYS A 39 18.55 -4.66 14.72
C LYS A 39 18.89 -3.54 13.75
N LEU A 40 17.89 -2.89 13.17
CA LEU A 40 18.08 -1.75 12.27
C LEU A 40 18.52 -0.51 13.05
N LEU A 41 17.85 -0.17 14.16
CA LEU A 41 18.13 1.04 14.93
C LEU A 41 19.51 1.08 15.62
N LYS A 42 20.14 -0.09 15.81
CA LYS A 42 21.50 -0.22 16.36
C LYS A 42 22.56 -0.37 15.27
N ASP A 43 22.16 -0.52 14.02
CA ASP A 43 23.09 -0.62 12.91
C ASP A 43 23.82 0.71 12.71
N LYS A 44 25.12 0.63 12.39
CA LYS A 44 25.94 1.80 12.08
C LYS A 44 25.50 2.48 10.79
N THR A 45 24.86 1.75 9.89
CA THR A 45 24.35 2.27 8.61
C THR A 45 22.96 2.90 8.73
N CYS A 46 22.35 2.92 9.92
CA CYS A 46 21.05 3.53 10.13
C CYS A 46 21.11 5.02 9.77
N HIS A 47 20.35 5.42 8.76
CA HIS A 47 20.29 6.80 8.31
C HIS A 47 19.82 7.74 9.43
N LYS A 48 20.35 8.95 9.43
CA LYS A 48 20.01 9.99 10.38
C LYS A 48 19.59 11.25 9.65
N GLU A 49 18.48 11.84 10.09
CA GLU A 49 17.93 13.08 9.55
C GLU A 49 17.76 14.10 10.68
N ILE A 50 17.94 15.39 10.36
CA ILE A 50 17.72 16.48 11.31
C ILE A 50 16.35 17.08 11.03
N CYS A 51 15.45 17.02 12.01
CA CYS A 51 14.13 17.64 11.93
C CYS A 51 13.95 18.55 13.16
N GLY A 52 13.66 19.84 12.94
CA GLY A 52 13.44 20.79 14.04
C GLY A 52 14.60 20.90 15.03
N GLY A 53 15.85 20.78 14.56
CA GLY A 53 17.06 20.86 15.39
C GLY A 53 17.39 19.59 16.18
N LYS A 54 16.61 18.51 16.03
CA LYS A 54 16.87 17.20 16.64
C LYS A 54 17.30 16.19 15.59
N VAL A 55 18.19 15.27 15.96
CA VAL A 55 18.65 14.17 15.11
C VAL A 55 17.77 12.95 15.36
N TYR A 56 17.24 12.38 14.28
CA TYR A 56 16.43 11.16 14.33
C TYR A 56 17.06 10.06 13.51
N LYS A 57 16.91 8.81 13.97
CA LYS A 57 17.16 7.61 13.18
C LYS A 57 15.96 7.36 12.29
N VAL A 58 16.18 7.19 10.99
CA VAL A 58 15.10 7.05 10.01
C VAL A 58 15.08 5.63 9.45
N LEU A 59 13.90 5.01 9.45
CA LEU A 59 13.65 3.73 8.81
C LEU A 59 12.49 3.85 7.82
N ARG A 60 12.54 3.04 6.76
CA ARG A 60 11.38 2.79 5.90
C ARG A 60 10.42 1.85 6.62
N PHE A 61 9.12 2.06 6.43
CA PHE A 61 8.11 1.06 6.72
C PHE A 61 7.27 0.75 5.48
N LEU A 62 6.70 -0.45 5.46
CA LEU A 62 5.74 -0.87 4.45
C LEU A 62 4.71 -1.80 5.09
N LEU A 63 3.43 -1.53 4.84
CA LEU A 63 2.35 -2.45 5.18
C LEU A 63 2.00 -3.27 3.95
N ARG A 64 2.31 -4.57 3.98
CA ARG A 64 2.06 -5.49 2.87
C ARG A 64 0.57 -5.73 2.69
N THR A 65 0.17 -6.21 1.50
CA THR A 65 -1.22 -6.54 1.17
C THR A 65 -1.81 -7.65 2.05
N ASN A 66 -0.97 -8.53 2.60
CA ASN A 66 -1.36 -9.52 3.60
C ASN A 66 -1.50 -8.96 5.03
N GLY A 67 -1.34 -7.65 5.23
CA GLY A 67 -1.41 -6.99 6.53
C GLY A 67 -0.11 -7.01 7.34
N GLU A 68 0.98 -7.58 6.82
CA GLU A 68 2.25 -7.63 7.54
C GLU A 68 2.98 -6.27 7.47
N LEU A 69 3.23 -5.67 8.63
CA LEU A 69 4.10 -4.50 8.77
C LEU A 69 5.57 -4.93 8.76
N VAL A 70 6.38 -4.29 7.92
CA VAL A 70 7.83 -4.53 7.84
C VAL A 70 8.61 -3.22 7.81
N PHE A 71 9.88 -3.30 8.21
CA PHE A 71 10.81 -2.18 8.29
C PHE A 71 12.12 -2.49 7.57
N ALA A 72 12.79 -1.43 7.11
CA ALA A 72 14.13 -1.52 6.58
C ALA A 72 14.88 -0.19 6.74
N HIS A 73 16.19 -0.19 6.46
CA HIS A 73 16.97 1.05 6.45
C HIS A 73 16.42 2.07 5.45
N GLU A 74 16.42 3.35 5.83
CA GLU A 74 16.27 4.47 4.90
C GLU A 74 17.64 4.82 4.30
N GLY A 75 17.66 5.33 3.07
CA GLY A 75 18.91 5.81 2.50
C GLY A 75 18.86 6.25 1.04
N CYS A 76 20.02 6.73 0.58
CA CYS A 76 20.21 7.34 -0.73
C CYS A 76 20.15 6.28 -1.85
N PRO A 77 19.67 6.63 -3.07
CA PRO A 77 19.58 5.74 -4.22
C PRO A 77 20.85 4.96 -4.61
N ASN A 78 22.03 5.34 -4.12
CA ASN A 78 23.31 4.71 -4.49
C ASN A 78 23.88 3.78 -3.39
N GLY A 79 23.13 3.49 -2.33
CA GLY A 79 23.53 2.54 -1.28
C GLY A 79 22.85 1.17 -1.44
N ILE A 80 23.37 0.15 -0.75
CA ILE A 80 22.77 -1.19 -0.63
C ILE A 80 21.58 -1.12 0.36
N ILE A 81 20.59 -0.29 0.07
CA ILE A 81 19.46 0.02 0.94
C ILE A 81 18.17 -0.24 0.16
N PRO A 82 17.23 -1.04 0.70
CA PRO A 82 16.03 -1.46 -0.03
C PRO A 82 15.16 -0.29 -0.42
N ALA A 83 14.88 -0.11 -1.71
CA ALA A 83 13.69 0.62 -2.15
C ALA A 83 12.42 0.03 -1.48
N HIS A 84 11.37 0.83 -1.29
CA HIS A 84 10.12 0.36 -0.68
C HIS A 84 9.57 -0.85 -1.46
N TRP A 85 9.69 -0.88 -2.79
CA TRP A 85 9.19 -2.01 -3.58
C TRP A 85 9.85 -3.34 -3.19
N GLN A 86 11.13 -3.34 -2.81
CA GLN A 86 11.86 -4.54 -2.38
C GLN A 86 11.34 -5.06 -1.03
N MET A 87 10.72 -4.20 -0.22
CA MET A 87 10.12 -4.59 1.07
C MET A 87 8.81 -5.39 0.90
N THR A 88 8.20 -5.37 -0.28
CA THR A 88 6.98 -6.15 -0.58
C THR A 88 7.23 -7.65 -0.62
N GLY A 89 8.46 -8.07 -0.94
CA GLY A 89 8.80 -9.47 -1.22
C GLY A 89 8.44 -9.93 -2.64
N ALA A 90 7.98 -9.03 -3.52
CA ALA A 90 7.72 -9.34 -4.91
C ALA A 90 9.04 -9.63 -5.67
N HIS A 91 9.02 -10.63 -6.55
CA HIS A 91 10.17 -10.97 -7.41
C HIS A 91 10.38 -9.96 -8.53
N ARG A 92 9.30 -9.31 -8.99
CA ARG A 92 9.33 -8.29 -10.03
C ARG A 92 8.75 -7.01 -9.49
N VAL A 93 9.38 -5.91 -9.86
CA VAL A 93 8.97 -4.56 -9.46
C VAL A 93 7.52 -4.23 -9.84
N PHE A 94 7.06 -4.71 -11.00
CA PHE A 94 5.70 -4.47 -11.49
C PHE A 94 4.63 -5.26 -10.74
N ASP A 95 5.03 -6.32 -10.02
CA ASP A 95 4.15 -7.11 -9.18
C ASP A 95 4.11 -6.55 -7.74
N ALA A 96 4.97 -5.58 -7.42
CA ALA A 96 5.07 -5.00 -6.10
C ALA A 96 3.84 -4.15 -5.78
N SER A 97 3.20 -4.46 -4.67
CA SER A 97 2.07 -3.70 -4.13
C SER A 97 2.09 -3.67 -2.61
N CYS A 98 1.52 -2.62 -2.05
CA CYS A 98 1.37 -2.46 -0.60
C CYS A 98 0.05 -1.77 -0.25
N ILE A 99 -0.34 -1.79 1.02
CA ILE A 99 -1.47 -0.98 1.51
C ILE A 99 -1.04 0.45 1.76
N THR A 100 0.15 0.64 2.33
CA THR A 100 0.76 1.95 2.56
C THR A 100 2.27 1.77 2.78
N ALA A 101 3.02 2.85 2.62
CA ALA A 101 4.47 2.89 2.77
C ALA A 101 4.91 4.29 3.20
N GLY A 102 6.05 4.38 3.86
CA GLY A 102 6.54 5.66 4.33
C GLY A 102 7.81 5.56 5.14
N ASN A 103 8.09 6.62 5.90
CA ASN A 103 9.22 6.68 6.82
C ASN A 103 8.75 6.89 8.25
N VAL A 104 9.54 6.34 9.17
CA VAL A 104 9.40 6.49 10.62
C VAL A 104 10.69 6.99 11.22
N PHE A 105 10.58 7.88 12.22
CA PHE A 105 11.70 8.59 12.82
C PHE A 105 11.73 8.29 14.32
N PHE A 106 12.89 7.83 14.76
CA PHE A 106 13.14 7.46 16.14
C PHE A 106 14.14 8.40 16.78
N ASP A 107 13.93 8.75 18.03
CA ASP A 107 14.91 9.51 18.81
C ASP A 107 16.15 8.65 19.19
N GLU A 108 17.04 9.25 19.97
CA GLU A 108 18.24 8.58 20.47
C GLU A 108 17.95 7.37 21.37
N HIS A 109 16.76 7.35 22.00
CA HIS A 109 16.28 6.27 22.86
C HIS A 109 15.51 5.19 22.09
N ASN A 110 15.43 5.29 20.76
CA ASN A 110 14.67 4.40 19.88
C ASN A 110 13.16 4.46 20.12
N THR A 111 12.63 5.60 20.57
CA THR A 111 11.20 5.85 20.69
C THR A 111 10.68 6.45 19.39
N LEU A 112 9.53 5.98 18.89
CA LEU A 112 8.94 6.55 17.68
C LEU A 112 8.41 7.96 17.95
N GLN A 113 8.84 8.92 17.13
CA GLN A 113 8.51 10.34 17.28
C GLN A 113 7.76 10.90 16.07
N ILE A 114 8.09 10.43 14.86
CA ILE A 114 7.48 10.95 13.62
C ILE A 114 7.15 9.81 12.67
N ILE A 115 6.03 9.93 11.95
CA ILE A 115 5.65 9.08 10.82
C ILE A 115 5.17 9.93 9.65
N ASN A 116 5.48 9.51 8.42
CA ASN A 116 4.97 10.12 7.20
C ASN A 116 4.69 9.08 6.11
N HIS A 117 4.12 9.50 4.99
CA HIS A 117 3.79 8.63 3.84
C HIS A 117 4.80 8.78 2.68
N LYS A 118 6.06 9.12 2.98
CA LYS A 118 7.09 9.33 1.95
C LYS A 118 7.48 8.00 1.30
N SER A 119 7.06 7.79 0.06
CA SER A 119 7.58 6.70 -0.77
C SER A 119 7.66 7.13 -2.22
N GLY A 120 8.86 7.12 -2.79
CA GLY A 120 9.06 7.40 -4.21
C GLY A 120 8.47 6.32 -5.13
N ASP A 121 8.40 5.09 -4.63
CA ASP A 121 7.98 3.90 -5.38
C ASP A 121 6.46 3.80 -5.47
N PHE A 122 5.75 4.03 -4.37
CA PHE A 122 4.30 3.84 -4.28
C PHE A 122 3.50 5.14 -4.26
N ARG A 123 4.12 6.24 -3.80
CA ARG A 123 3.47 7.54 -3.59
C ARG A 123 2.09 7.44 -2.91
N PRO A 124 2.01 6.80 -1.73
CA PRO A 124 0.74 6.58 -1.06
C PRO A 124 0.09 7.90 -0.66
N GLU A 125 -1.24 7.94 -0.73
CA GLU A 125 -2.02 9.06 -0.22
C GLU A 125 -1.93 9.11 1.31
N PHE A 126 -2.04 10.31 1.87
CA PHE A 126 -1.96 10.55 3.31
C PHE A 126 -2.90 9.66 4.11
N ASP A 127 -4.15 9.53 3.64
CA ASP A 127 -5.20 8.75 4.30
C ASP A 127 -4.88 7.26 4.44
N SER A 128 -4.00 6.72 3.59
CA SER A 128 -3.57 5.31 3.70
C SER A 128 -2.78 5.01 4.97
N LEU A 129 -2.21 6.04 5.63
CA LEU A 129 -1.48 5.88 6.89
C LEU A 129 -2.38 5.30 7.98
N GLN A 130 -3.69 5.54 7.94
CA GLN A 130 -4.62 5.02 8.95
C GLN A 130 -4.50 3.50 9.13
N PHE A 131 -4.13 2.76 8.07
CA PHE A 131 -4.03 1.30 8.10
C PHE A 131 -2.76 0.77 8.76
N VAL A 132 -1.71 1.59 8.91
CA VAL A 132 -0.48 1.13 9.55
C VAL A 132 -0.60 1.10 11.06
N PHE A 133 -1.39 2.01 11.64
CA PHE A 133 -1.46 2.20 13.08
C PHE A 133 -1.85 0.92 13.83
N PRO A 134 -2.89 0.15 13.46
CA PRO A 134 -3.23 -1.08 14.19
C PRO A 134 -2.05 -2.01 14.46
N GLU A 135 -1.14 -2.16 13.51
CA GLU A 135 0.05 -3.00 13.65
C GLU A 135 1.22 -2.26 14.30
N LEU A 136 1.34 -0.95 14.07
CA LEU A 136 2.33 -0.10 14.67
C LEU A 136 2.13 -0.02 16.20
N ILE A 137 0.90 0.23 16.67
CA ILE A 137 0.63 0.47 18.11
C ILE A 137 0.90 -0.76 18.96
N LYS A 138 0.66 -1.95 18.41
CA LYS A 138 0.92 -3.24 19.07
C LYS A 138 2.41 -3.55 19.24
N SER A 139 3.25 -2.95 18.41
CA SER A 139 4.57 -3.52 18.14
C SER A 139 5.75 -2.58 18.41
N ILE A 140 5.49 -1.28 18.57
CA ILE A 140 6.53 -0.26 18.73
C ILE A 140 6.20 0.63 19.93
N SER A 141 7.21 1.09 20.64
CA SER A 141 7.04 2.06 21.72
C SER A 141 6.98 3.49 21.15
N PHE A 142 5.98 4.25 21.58
CA PHE A 142 5.79 5.66 21.22
C PHE A 142 6.04 6.54 22.43
N ASP A 143 6.39 7.80 22.14
CA ASP A 143 6.36 8.84 23.15
C ASP A 143 4.92 9.25 23.46
N LYS A 144 4.73 10.18 24.39
CA LYS A 144 3.42 10.71 24.79
C LYS A 144 2.61 11.26 23.61
N ALA A 145 3.29 11.73 22.57
CA ALA A 145 2.68 12.18 21.32
C ALA A 145 3.48 11.70 20.11
N LEU A 146 2.77 11.41 19.03
CA LEU A 146 3.33 11.07 17.74
C LEU A 146 3.10 12.23 16.77
N GLU A 147 4.13 12.61 16.05
CA GLU A 147 4.04 13.55 14.94
C GLU A 147 3.68 12.80 13.65
N ILE A 148 2.57 13.16 13.02
CA ILE A 148 2.14 12.62 11.73
C ILE A 148 2.32 13.73 10.69
N GLN A 149 3.16 13.50 9.69
CA GLN A 149 3.48 14.48 8.66
C GLN A 149 2.78 14.14 7.36
N LYS A 150 2.01 15.10 6.85
CA LYS A 150 1.47 15.10 5.50
C LYS A 150 2.47 15.76 4.56
N LEU A 151 2.77 15.08 3.46
CA LEU A 151 3.72 15.53 2.46
C LEU A 151 2.98 15.79 1.14
N CYS A 152 3.43 16.80 0.41
CA CYS A 152 2.91 17.05 -0.94
C CYS A 152 3.53 16.07 -1.96
N ALA A 153 3.10 16.15 -3.22
CA ALA A 153 3.53 15.23 -4.28
C ALA A 153 5.05 15.24 -4.56
N THR A 154 5.76 16.33 -4.21
CA THR A 154 7.23 16.41 -4.32
C THR A 154 7.96 15.76 -3.14
N GLY A 155 7.23 15.36 -2.10
CA GLY A 155 7.78 14.84 -0.85
C GLY A 155 8.17 15.92 0.16
N ALA A 156 7.84 17.19 -0.09
CA ALA A 156 8.04 18.27 0.87
C ALA A 156 6.93 18.26 1.95
N LEU A 157 7.27 18.72 3.15
CA LEU A 157 6.33 18.82 4.27
C LEU A 157 5.22 19.83 3.95
N GLU A 158 3.97 19.39 4.00
CA GLU A 158 2.79 20.23 3.81
C GLU A 158 2.19 20.60 5.17
N GLN A 159 1.98 19.61 6.03
CA GLN A 159 1.34 19.80 7.33
C GLN A 159 1.84 18.80 8.35
N THR A 160 1.91 19.23 9.61
CA THR A 160 2.26 18.41 10.76
C THR A 160 1.08 18.33 11.73
N TYR A 161 0.75 17.13 12.17
CA TYR A 161 -0.23 16.87 13.21
C TYR A 161 0.46 16.22 14.41
N LYS A 162 0.13 16.67 15.61
CA LYS A 162 0.63 16.05 16.85
C LYS A 162 -0.53 15.41 17.57
N ILE A 163 -0.48 14.10 17.71
CA ILE A 163 -1.58 13.32 18.29
C ILE A 163 -1.06 12.58 19.52
N ALA A 164 -1.81 12.65 20.62
CA ALA A 164 -1.40 11.95 21.83
C ALA A 164 -1.50 10.44 21.63
N HIS A 165 -0.55 9.68 22.19
CA HIS A 165 -0.52 8.23 22.06
C HIS A 165 -1.83 7.59 22.56
N LYS A 166 -2.39 8.09 23.67
CA LYS A 166 -3.67 7.63 24.21
C LYS A 166 -4.81 7.80 23.20
N GLU A 167 -4.83 8.88 22.42
CA GLU A 167 -5.87 9.10 21.40
C GLU A 167 -5.75 8.11 20.25
N ILE A 168 -4.51 7.78 19.83
CA ILE A 168 -4.23 6.73 18.84
C ILE A 168 -4.71 5.38 19.35
N GLN A 169 -4.34 5.03 20.57
CA GLN A 169 -4.70 3.75 21.17
C GLN A 169 -6.23 3.60 21.29
N THR A 170 -6.91 4.58 21.89
CA THR A 170 -8.37 4.55 22.07
C THR A 170 -9.10 4.44 20.73
N PHE A 171 -8.71 5.23 19.72
CA PHE A 171 -9.35 5.19 18.41
C PHE A 171 -9.31 3.80 17.75
N PHE A 172 -8.16 3.13 17.77
CA PHE A 172 -8.02 1.82 17.12
C PHE A 172 -8.50 0.64 17.97
N GLU A 173 -8.54 0.79 19.30
CA GLU A 173 -9.20 -0.18 20.20
C GLU A 173 -10.72 -0.16 20.01
N GLU A 174 -11.33 1.02 19.94
CA GLU A 174 -12.78 1.19 19.72
C GLU A 174 -13.21 0.61 18.37
N GLN A 175 -12.42 0.79 17.30
CA GLN A 175 -12.72 0.19 16.00
C GLN A 175 -12.64 -1.34 16.01
N GLN A 176 -11.71 -1.94 16.78
CA GLN A 176 -11.64 -3.40 16.91
C GLN A 176 -12.86 -3.97 17.65
N ILE A 177 -13.33 -3.27 18.69
CA ILE A 177 -14.53 -3.66 19.45
C ILE A 177 -15.77 -3.59 18.54
N ASN A 178 -15.93 -2.51 17.77
CA ASN A 178 -17.06 -2.36 16.86
C ASN A 178 -17.05 -3.43 15.75
N PHE A 179 -15.88 -3.77 15.19
CA PHE A 179 -15.76 -4.83 14.20
C PHE A 179 -16.08 -6.22 14.77
N GLN A 180 -15.68 -6.50 16.02
CA GLN A 180 -16.03 -7.76 16.69
C GLN A 180 -17.51 -7.84 17.08
N GLN A 181 -18.13 -6.72 17.45
CA GLN A 181 -19.56 -6.66 17.74
C GLN A 181 -20.42 -6.82 16.49
N GLU A 182 -20.01 -6.29 15.33
CA GLU A 182 -20.69 -6.54 14.06
C GLU A 182 -20.63 -8.01 13.62
N ILE A 183 -19.57 -8.73 13.97
CA ILE A 183 -19.42 -10.17 13.70
C ILE A 183 -20.27 -11.03 14.67
N LEU A 184 -20.59 -10.49 15.85
CA LEU A 184 -21.34 -11.19 16.91
C LEU A 184 -22.85 -10.91 16.91
N ILE A 185 -23.38 -10.11 15.98
CA ILE A 185 -24.83 -9.99 15.76
C ILE A 185 -25.25 -11.02 14.70
N PRO A 186 -25.88 -12.16 15.07
CA PRO A 186 -26.61 -12.95 14.10
C PRO A 186 -27.86 -12.16 13.69
N GLU A 187 -28.01 -11.98 12.38
CA GLU A 187 -29.18 -11.46 11.67
C GLU A 187 -29.50 -9.96 11.77
N ARG A 188 -28.98 -9.21 10.78
CA ARG A 188 -29.85 -8.32 9.98
C ARG A 188 -29.62 -8.56 8.49
N LYS A 189 -30.54 -9.35 7.92
CA LYS A 189 -30.89 -9.49 6.49
C LYS A 189 -29.90 -8.87 5.49
N ASN A 190 -29.09 -9.75 4.90
CA ASN A 190 -28.58 -9.74 3.53
C ASN A 190 -28.94 -8.50 2.68
N ARG A 191 -28.14 -7.43 2.76
CA ARG A 191 -28.08 -6.44 1.67
C ARG A 191 -27.27 -6.94 0.45
N PHE A 192 -26.51 -8.03 0.60
CA PHE A 192 -25.81 -8.70 -0.51
C PHE A 192 -26.66 -9.74 -1.26
N ALA A 193 -27.88 -10.06 -0.80
CA ALA A 193 -28.82 -10.84 -1.61
C ALA A 193 -29.44 -10.01 -2.75
N ILE A 194 -29.38 -8.67 -2.69
CA ILE A 194 -29.95 -7.80 -3.73
C ILE A 194 -29.01 -7.68 -4.95
N LEU A 195 -27.71 -8.00 -4.83
CA LEU A 195 -26.76 -7.96 -5.96
C LEU A 195 -26.50 -9.31 -6.62
N ARG A 196 -27.12 -10.41 -6.13
CA ARG A 196 -27.10 -11.72 -6.82
C ARG A 196 -28.33 -11.97 -7.70
N ASP A 197 -29.38 -11.17 -7.57
CA ASP A 197 -30.59 -11.28 -8.40
C ASP A 197 -30.61 -10.32 -9.62
N PHE A 198 -29.69 -9.35 -9.70
CA PHE A 198 -29.53 -8.52 -10.91
C PHE A 198 -28.80 -9.23 -12.07
N GLY A 199 -28.22 -10.41 -11.84
CA GLY A 199 -27.57 -11.22 -12.86
C GLY A 199 -28.45 -12.29 -13.53
N LYS A 200 -29.73 -12.43 -13.14
CA LYS A 200 -30.62 -13.49 -13.65
C LYS A 200 -31.75 -13.02 -14.56
N ASN A 201 -31.91 -11.71 -14.76
CA ASN A 201 -32.93 -11.16 -15.68
C ASN A 201 -32.35 -10.59 -16.99
N PHE A 202 -31.11 -10.92 -17.33
CA PHE A 202 -30.45 -10.46 -18.55
C PHE A 202 -30.07 -11.58 -19.51
N PHE A 203 -30.86 -12.65 -19.62
CA PHE A 203 -30.74 -13.58 -20.74
C PHE A 203 -32.11 -14.16 -21.14
N PHE A 204 -32.39 -14.07 -22.46
CA PHE A 204 -33.50 -14.60 -23.26
C PHE A 204 -34.78 -13.77 -23.41
N SER A 205 -34.78 -12.93 -24.45
CA SER A 205 -35.85 -12.97 -25.45
C SER A 205 -35.25 -12.82 -26.86
N ARG A 206 -35.02 -13.95 -27.53
CA ARG A 206 -35.19 -14.03 -28.98
C ARG A 206 -35.59 -15.47 -29.31
N ASN A 207 -36.79 -15.56 -29.84
CA ASN A 207 -37.49 -16.80 -30.18
C ASN A 207 -36.67 -17.65 -31.16
N LYS A 208 -36.68 -18.96 -30.89
CA LYS A 208 -36.34 -20.00 -31.86
C LYS A 208 -37.40 -19.99 -32.97
N THR A 209 -36.96 -19.89 -34.22
CA THR A 209 -37.66 -20.47 -35.36
C THR A 209 -36.83 -21.63 -35.90
N SER A 210 -37.56 -22.72 -36.15
CA SER A 210 -37.14 -24.07 -36.56
C SER A 210 -36.43 -24.13 -37.92
N PRO A 211 -35.61 -25.16 -38.19
CA PRO A 211 -34.80 -25.28 -39.40
C PRO A 211 -35.61 -25.84 -40.58
N LYS A 212 -35.35 -25.33 -41.79
CA LYS A 212 -35.36 -26.07 -43.05
C LYS A 212 -34.88 -25.21 -44.23
N ASP A 213 -34.00 -25.82 -45.00
CA ASP A 213 -33.75 -25.69 -46.44
C ASP A 213 -32.90 -24.54 -47.02
N PHE A 214 -32.10 -24.99 -48.02
CA PHE A 214 -31.34 -24.28 -49.06
C PHE A 214 -29.93 -23.77 -48.71
N ASN A 215 -28.86 -24.56 -48.96
CA ASN A 215 -28.12 -24.81 -50.22
C ASN A 215 -27.35 -23.62 -50.80
N GLN A 216 -26.05 -23.89 -51.04
CA GLN A 216 -25.21 -23.44 -52.17
C GLN A 216 -24.71 -21.97 -52.21
N ASN A 217 -23.42 -21.77 -51.92
CA ASN A 217 -22.37 -21.58 -52.94
C ASN A 217 -21.10 -20.92 -52.34
N GLU A 218 -19.97 -21.63 -52.41
CA GLU A 218 -18.65 -20.99 -52.53
C GLU A 218 -18.54 -20.30 -53.91
N PRO A 219 -17.62 -19.34 -54.09
CA PRO A 219 -16.33 -19.75 -54.67
C PRO A 219 -15.08 -19.03 -54.14
N LYS A 220 -14.03 -19.85 -54.06
CA LYS A 220 -12.58 -19.67 -54.29
C LYS A 220 -12.02 -18.35 -54.86
N GLY A 221 -10.80 -18.03 -54.40
CA GLY A 221 -9.70 -17.39 -55.14
C GLY A 221 -8.63 -16.80 -54.19
N THR A 222 -7.56 -17.50 -53.78
CA THR A 222 -6.18 -17.62 -54.35
C THR A 222 -5.44 -16.31 -54.62
N PHE A 223 -4.34 -16.04 -53.85
CA PHE A 223 -2.91 -15.87 -54.24
C PHE A 223 -2.63 -14.57 -55.06
N GLU A 224 -1.61 -13.72 -54.83
CA GLU A 224 -0.18 -13.84 -54.48
C GLU A 224 0.40 -12.48 -54.01
N ASP A 225 1.46 -12.56 -53.20
CA ASP A 225 2.74 -11.81 -53.15
C ASP A 225 2.90 -10.42 -53.82
N GLU A 226 3.52 -9.46 -53.11
CA GLU A 226 4.94 -9.12 -53.34
C GLU A 226 5.51 -8.06 -52.37
N PHE A 227 6.81 -8.21 -52.15
CA PHE A 227 7.78 -7.40 -51.42
C PHE A 227 7.85 -5.92 -51.85
N PHE A 228 8.32 -5.03 -50.95
CA PHE A 228 9.58 -4.31 -51.15
C PHE A 228 10.12 -3.67 -49.86
N LEU A 229 11.34 -4.07 -49.50
CA LEU A 229 12.26 -3.37 -48.59
C LEU A 229 12.72 -2.04 -49.22
N LYS A 230 12.98 -1.01 -48.41
CA LYS A 230 14.27 -0.30 -48.50
C LYS A 230 14.62 0.50 -47.23
N LYS A 231 15.78 0.14 -46.68
CA LYS A 231 16.68 0.98 -45.86
C LYS A 231 17.11 2.23 -46.65
N ILE A 232 17.22 3.38 -46.01
CA ILE A 232 18.46 3.99 -45.44
C ILE A 232 18.01 5.03 -44.41
#